data_AF-A0A7S3LES6-F1
#
_entry.id   AF-A0A7S3LES6-F1
#
_cell.length_a   1.000
_cell.length_b   1.000
_cell.length_c   1.000
_cell.angle_alpha   90.00
_cell.angle_beta   90.00
_cell.angle_gamma   90.00
#
_symmetry.space_group_name_H-M   'P 1'
#
loop_
_entity.id
_entity.type
_entity.pdbx_description
1 polymer ?
#
loop_
_entity_poly.entity_id
_entity_poly.type
_entity_poly.pdbx_seq_one_letter_code
_entity_poly.pdbx_strand_id
1 'polypeptide(L)'
;QLCLKYGVRVRPVYVFGEKGLYWNMQGYFPMRLKLNRYGIPAIVFWGDLMLPLLPKMNVDVSIVVGPPIVLPKIDKPTKEDVKKWHDVYVAALIKLFEDHKEAAYGPELAKTAKLEVW
;
A
#
# COMPACT_ATOMS: atom_id res chain seq x y z
N GLN A 1 3.51 -1.74 16.86
CA GLN A 1 4.02 -2.16 18.19
C GLN A 1 5.53 -2.11 18.28
N LEU A 2 6.29 -2.88 17.46
CA LEU A 2 7.75 -2.90 17.51
C LEU A 2 8.38 -1.49 17.41
N CYS A 3 7.88 -0.65 16.51
CA CYS A 3 8.38 0.70 16.32
C CYS A 3 8.30 1.57 17.59
N LEU A 4 7.25 1.39 18.42
CA LEU A 4 7.10 2.09 19.70
C LEU A 4 8.00 1.49 20.78
N LYS A 5 8.23 0.17 20.78
CA LYS A 5 9.14 -0.46 21.75
C LYS A 5 10.58 0.03 21.61
N TYR A 6 11.00 0.30 20.38
CA TYR A 6 12.37 0.72 20.07
C TYR A 6 12.52 2.23 19.80
N GLY A 7 11.43 3.01 19.81
CA GLY A 7 11.47 4.45 19.59
C GLY A 7 12.06 4.84 18.23
N VAL A 8 11.67 4.14 17.16
CA VAL A 8 12.26 4.33 15.83
C VAL A 8 11.59 5.48 15.08
N ARG A 9 12.32 6.02 14.09
CA ARG A 9 11.78 7.00 13.13
C ARG A 9 11.14 6.25 11.96
N VAL A 10 9.85 6.46 11.73
CA VAL A 10 9.09 5.84 10.64
C VAL A 10 8.80 6.87 9.57
N ARG A 11 9.01 6.54 8.29
CA ARG A 11 8.66 7.43 7.17
C ARG A 11 7.43 6.87 6.44
N PRO A 12 6.39 7.68 6.18
CA PRO A 12 5.32 7.29 5.28
C PRO A 12 5.87 7.26 3.85
N VAL A 13 5.58 6.18 3.15
CA VAL A 13 5.97 5.97 1.75
C VAL A 13 4.73 5.53 0.99
N TYR A 14 4.49 6.14 -0.16
CA TYR A 14 3.41 5.76 -1.05
C TYR A 14 3.93 5.53 -2.47
N VAL A 15 3.41 4.52 -3.15
CA VAL A 15 3.79 4.13 -4.51
C VAL A 15 2.59 4.30 -5.42
N PHE A 16 2.64 5.32 -6.29
CA PHE A 16 1.65 5.52 -7.34
C PHE A 16 1.90 4.57 -8.50
N GLY A 17 0.83 4.11 -9.15
CA GLY A 17 0.91 3.27 -10.36
C GLY A 17 1.18 1.78 -10.12
N GLU A 18 1.55 1.38 -8.90
CA GLU A 18 1.88 -0.02 -8.54
C GLU A 18 0.79 -1.02 -8.98
N LYS A 19 -0.48 -0.67 -8.75
CA LYS A 19 -1.65 -1.49 -9.12
C LYS A 19 -1.71 -1.81 -10.62
N GLY A 20 -1.14 -0.93 -11.46
CA GLY A 20 -1.14 -1.09 -12.91
C GLY A 20 -0.14 -2.11 -13.43
N LEU A 21 0.90 -2.46 -12.64
CA LEU A 21 2.05 -3.24 -13.09
C LEU A 21 1.69 -4.66 -13.53
N TYR A 22 0.67 -5.26 -12.92
CA TYR A 22 0.23 -6.62 -13.23
C TYR A 22 -1.27 -6.65 -13.50
N TRP A 23 -1.68 -7.46 -14.45
CA TRP A 23 -3.07 -7.90 -14.56
C TRP A 23 -3.34 -8.91 -13.45
N ASN A 24 -4.44 -8.75 -12.75
CA ASN A 24 -4.90 -9.72 -11.76
C ASN A 24 -6.34 -10.13 -12.07
N MET A 25 -6.60 -11.44 -12.04
CA MET A 25 -7.98 -11.92 -12.13
C MET A 25 -8.69 -11.70 -10.79
N GLN A 26 -9.55 -10.67 -10.74
CA GLN A 26 -10.45 -10.42 -9.63
C GLN A 26 -11.77 -11.18 -9.85
N GLY A 27 -11.95 -12.31 -9.16
CA GLY A 27 -13.14 -13.16 -9.29
C GLY A 27 -13.00 -14.50 -8.60
N TYR A 28 -14.09 -15.28 -8.59
CA TYR A 28 -14.14 -16.66 -8.07
C TYR A 28 -13.64 -16.84 -6.62
N PHE A 29 -13.88 -15.85 -5.75
CA PHE A 29 -13.46 -15.89 -4.35
C PHE A 29 -13.83 -17.20 -3.63
N PRO A 30 -15.06 -17.74 -3.71
CA PRO A 30 -15.40 -18.99 -3.01
C PRO A 30 -14.55 -20.17 -3.47
N MET A 31 -14.21 -20.24 -4.76
CA MET A 31 -13.34 -21.28 -5.30
C MET A 31 -11.90 -21.07 -4.83
N ARG A 32 -11.37 -19.84 -4.92
CA ARG A 32 -10.01 -19.50 -4.49
C ARG A 32 -9.79 -19.77 -3.01
N LEU A 33 -10.76 -19.43 -2.15
CA LEU A 33 -10.74 -19.75 -0.73
C LEU A 33 -10.80 -21.25 -0.44
N LYS A 34 -11.58 -22.02 -1.22
CA LYS A 34 -11.58 -23.49 -1.14
C LYS A 34 -10.21 -24.07 -1.52
N LEU A 35 -9.61 -23.63 -2.62
CA LEU A 35 -8.27 -24.10 -3.04
C LEU A 35 -7.17 -23.71 -2.05
N ASN A 36 -7.26 -22.51 -1.46
CA ASN A 36 -6.31 -22.07 -0.45
C ASN A 36 -6.37 -22.94 0.82
N ARG A 37 -7.55 -23.46 1.18
CA ARG A 37 -7.69 -24.45 2.27
C ARG A 37 -6.92 -25.74 1.99
N TYR A 38 -6.72 -26.10 0.73
CA TYR A 38 -5.90 -27.24 0.30
C TYR A 38 -4.43 -26.86 0.04
N GLY A 39 -4.01 -25.64 0.41
CA GLY A 39 -2.64 -25.15 0.21
C GLY A 39 -2.29 -24.73 -1.21
N ILE A 40 -3.29 -24.60 -2.10
CA ILE A 40 -3.09 -24.18 -3.49
C ILE A 40 -3.47 -22.69 -3.63
N PRO A 41 -2.49 -21.79 -3.80
CA PRO A 41 -2.78 -20.38 -4.04
C PRO A 41 -3.32 -20.21 -5.46
N ALA A 42 -4.64 -20.10 -5.59
CA ALA A 42 -5.32 -19.80 -6.85
C ALA A 42 -5.23 -18.29 -7.19
N ILE A 43 -4.01 -17.77 -7.29
CA ILE A 43 -3.73 -16.39 -7.70
C ILE A 43 -3.18 -16.44 -9.12
N VAL A 44 -3.92 -15.83 -10.05
CA VAL A 44 -3.50 -15.72 -11.44
C VAL A 44 -3.21 -14.25 -11.72
N PHE A 45 -1.95 -13.95 -12.03
CA PHE A 45 -1.50 -12.64 -12.43
C PHE A 45 -0.48 -12.79 -13.57
N TRP A 46 -0.42 -11.78 -14.44
CA TRP A 46 0.60 -11.68 -15.48
C TRP A 46 0.88 -10.20 -15.77
N GLY A 47 2.11 -9.85 -16.12
CA GLY A 47 2.44 -8.49 -16.54
C GLY A 47 2.56 -8.43 -18.06
N ASP A 48 3.72 -8.84 -18.59
CA ASP A 48 3.99 -8.87 -20.03
C ASP A 48 3.44 -10.16 -20.71
N LEU A 49 3.13 -10.08 -22.01
CA LEU A 49 2.57 -11.22 -22.76
C LEU A 49 3.64 -12.23 -23.18
N MET A 50 4.87 -11.77 -23.47
CA MET A 50 6.03 -12.63 -23.79
C MET A 50 6.68 -13.17 -22.52
N LEU A 51 6.74 -12.36 -21.46
CA LEU A 51 7.33 -12.73 -20.16
C LEU A 51 6.35 -12.47 -19.00
N PRO A 52 5.43 -13.42 -18.70
CA PRO A 52 4.34 -13.23 -17.74
C PRO A 52 4.74 -12.78 -16.33
N LEU A 53 5.95 -13.13 -15.90
CA LEU A 53 6.48 -12.78 -14.58
C LEU A 53 7.03 -11.34 -14.52
N LEU A 54 7.39 -10.75 -15.64
CA LEU A 54 7.84 -9.36 -15.69
C LEU A 54 6.64 -8.40 -15.60
N PRO A 55 6.81 -7.24 -14.94
CA PRO A 55 5.77 -6.23 -14.91
C PRO A 55 5.52 -5.64 -16.31
N LYS A 56 4.36 -5.03 -16.50
CA LYS A 56 4.05 -4.27 -17.72
C LYS A 56 5.05 -3.13 -17.90
N MET A 57 5.58 -2.99 -19.11
CA MET A 57 6.60 -1.99 -19.41
C MET A 57 6.06 -0.55 -19.51
N ASN A 58 4.76 -0.38 -19.79
CA ASN A 58 4.15 0.94 -20.04
C ASN A 58 3.33 1.44 -18.83
N VAL A 59 3.85 1.28 -17.62
CA VAL A 59 3.20 1.75 -16.40
C VAL A 59 4.16 2.65 -15.64
N ASP A 60 3.77 3.92 -15.49
CA ASP A 60 4.54 4.87 -14.71
C ASP A 60 4.39 4.56 -13.22
N VAL A 61 5.53 4.39 -12.54
CA VAL A 61 5.60 4.15 -11.10
C VAL A 61 6.34 5.31 -10.45
N SER A 62 5.68 5.98 -9.52
CA SER A 62 6.26 7.09 -8.77
C SER A 62 6.22 6.79 -7.28
N ILE A 63 7.38 6.83 -6.64
CA ILE A 63 7.53 6.60 -5.21
C ILE A 63 7.70 7.94 -4.52
N VAL A 64 6.82 8.26 -3.57
CA VAL A 64 6.91 9.47 -2.76
C VAL A 64 7.23 9.10 -1.33
N VAL A 65 8.18 9.82 -0.74
CA VAL A 65 8.68 9.58 0.62
C VAL A 65 8.42 10.82 1.46
N GLY A 66 7.61 10.67 2.50
CA GLY A 66 7.27 11.76 3.40
C GLY A 66 8.32 12.02 4.49
N PRO A 67 8.07 13.05 5.32
CA PRO A 67 8.92 13.39 6.44
C PRO A 67 8.90 12.28 7.51
N PRO A 68 9.97 12.13 8.30
CA PRO A 68 10.04 11.12 9.35
C PRO A 68 9.11 11.48 10.52
N ILE A 69 8.36 10.50 10.99
CA ILE A 69 7.57 10.53 12.22
C ILE A 69 8.43 9.93 13.33
N VAL A 70 8.78 10.76 14.32
CA VAL A 70 9.56 10.32 15.48
C VAL A 70 8.59 9.68 16.47
N LEU A 71 8.75 8.38 16.73
CA LEU A 71 7.92 7.68 17.68
C LEU A 71 8.56 7.69 19.08
N PRO A 72 7.76 7.87 20.14
CA PRO A 72 8.26 7.72 21.50
C PRO A 72 8.64 6.26 21.77
N LYS A 73 9.62 6.07 22.65
CA LYS A 73 9.95 4.74 23.17
C LYS A 73 9.01 4.40 24.33
N ILE A 74 8.29 3.27 24.23
CA ILE A 74 7.36 2.76 25.24
C ILE A 74 7.68 1.28 25.48
N ASP A 75 8.06 0.89 26.69
CA ASP A 75 8.50 -0.50 26.98
C ASP A 75 7.41 -1.55 26.76
N LYS A 76 6.16 -1.22 27.11
CA LYS A 76 4.96 -2.06 26.92
C LYS A 76 3.86 -1.25 26.23
N PRO A 77 3.92 -1.07 24.89
CA PRO A 77 2.93 -0.28 24.18
C PRO A 77 1.56 -0.95 24.24
N THR A 78 0.54 -0.20 24.62
CA THR A 78 -0.86 -0.67 24.64
C THR A 78 -1.44 -0.69 23.22
N LYS A 79 -2.63 -1.27 23.04
CA LYS A 79 -3.31 -1.24 21.73
C LYS A 79 -3.72 0.18 21.36
N GLU A 80 -4.07 0.97 22.36
CA GLU A 80 -4.48 2.37 22.26
C GLU A 80 -3.31 3.25 21.82
N ASP A 81 -2.10 3.03 22.38
CA ASP A 81 -0.88 3.72 21.94
C ASP A 81 -0.56 3.42 20.48
N VAL A 82 -0.68 2.15 20.09
CA VAL A 82 -0.43 1.72 18.72
C VAL A 82 -1.43 2.35 17.77
N LYS A 83 -2.71 2.34 18.13
CA LYS A 83 -3.77 2.97 17.33
C LYS A 83 -3.50 4.46 17.17
N LYS A 84 -3.20 5.18 18.25
CA LYS A 84 -2.90 6.62 18.20
C LYS A 84 -1.78 6.95 17.22
N TRP A 85 -0.64 6.25 17.31
CA TRP A 85 0.51 6.52 16.44
C TRP A 85 0.32 5.98 15.02
N HIS A 86 -0.48 4.92 14.86
CA HIS A 86 -0.90 4.45 13.55
C HIS A 86 -1.81 5.48 12.86
N ASP A 87 -2.78 6.06 13.58
CA ASP A 87 -3.66 7.11 13.05
C ASP A 87 -2.84 8.33 12.59
N VAL A 88 -1.78 8.71 13.33
CA VAL A 88 -0.84 9.77 12.92
C VAL A 88 -0.09 9.40 11.63
N TYR A 89 0.38 8.15 11.52
CA TYR A 89 1.03 7.66 10.31
C TYR A 89 0.07 7.66 9.10
N VAL A 90 -1.16 7.19 9.30
CA VAL A 90 -2.19 7.15 8.27
C VAL A 90 -2.56 8.55 7.80
N ALA A 91 -2.72 9.51 8.72
CA ALA A 91 -2.96 10.91 8.36
C ALA A 91 -1.82 11.50 7.53
N ALA A 92 -0.56 11.23 7.88
CA ALA A 92 0.59 11.66 7.10
C ALA A 92 0.64 11.00 5.71
N LEU A 93 0.25 9.73 5.60
CA LEU A 93 0.18 9.00 4.33
C LEU A 93 -0.94 9.55 3.42
N ILE A 94 -2.13 9.83 3.98
CA ILE A 94 -3.25 10.45 3.25
C ILE A 94 -2.82 11.82 2.74
N LYS A 95 -2.17 12.64 3.57
CA LYS A 95 -1.65 13.93 3.13
C LYS A 95 -0.65 13.77 1.98
N LEU A 96 0.30 12.85 2.12
CA LEU A 96 1.31 12.59 1.08
C LEU A 96 0.66 12.16 -0.25
N PHE A 97 -0.41 11.36 -0.19
CA PHE A 97 -1.20 10.97 -1.34
C PHE A 97 -1.90 12.17 -1.98
N GLU A 98 -2.63 12.95 -1.20
CA GLU A 98 -3.38 14.13 -1.68
C GLU A 98 -2.45 15.18 -2.33
N ASP A 99 -1.27 15.41 -1.74
CA ASP A 99 -0.30 16.37 -2.25
C ASP A 99 0.31 15.95 -3.61
N HIS A 100 0.31 14.66 -3.96
CA HIS A 100 0.99 14.13 -5.15
C HIS A 100 0.07 13.42 -6.15
N LYS A 101 -1.21 13.17 -5.82
CA LYS A 101 -2.13 12.41 -6.69
C LYS A 101 -2.41 13.10 -8.02
N GLU A 102 -2.44 14.44 -8.06
CA GLU A 102 -2.65 15.19 -9.30
C GLU A 102 -1.46 15.05 -10.25
N ALA A 103 -0.24 15.12 -9.72
CA ALA A 103 0.97 14.91 -10.50
C ALA A 103 1.10 13.47 -11.00
N ALA A 104 0.69 12.48 -10.20
CA ALA A 104 0.83 11.07 -10.54
C ALA A 104 -0.28 10.52 -11.46
N TYR A 105 -1.53 10.98 -11.31
CA TYR A 105 -2.68 10.46 -12.08
C TYR A 105 -3.24 11.44 -13.11
N GLY A 106 -2.82 12.71 -13.08
CA GLY A 106 -3.43 13.78 -13.87
C GLY A 106 -4.74 14.31 -13.26
N PRO A 107 -5.24 15.46 -13.76
CA PRO A 107 -6.29 16.24 -13.11
C PRO A 107 -7.67 15.56 -13.08
N GLU A 108 -7.95 14.66 -14.03
CA GLU A 108 -9.25 13.99 -14.13
C GLU A 108 -9.35 12.75 -13.22
N LEU A 109 -8.30 11.92 -13.19
CA LEU A 109 -8.26 10.72 -12.35
C LEU A 109 -8.01 11.05 -10.87
N ALA A 110 -7.31 12.15 -10.57
CA ALA A 110 -7.06 12.60 -9.20
C ALA A 110 -8.34 13.02 -8.45
N LYS A 111 -9.39 13.47 -9.16
CA LYS A 111 -10.68 13.85 -8.57
C LYS A 111 -11.46 12.66 -8.01
N THR A 112 -11.29 11.48 -8.62
CA THR A 112 -12.01 10.26 -8.25
C THR A 112 -11.14 9.31 -7.42
N ALA A 113 -9.82 9.45 -7.48
CA ALA A 113 -8.90 8.66 -6.69
C ALA A 113 -9.01 8.99 -5.20
N LYS A 114 -9.34 7.97 -4.40
CA LYS A 114 -9.37 8.02 -2.93
C LYS A 114 -8.46 6.94 -2.37
N LEU A 115 -7.64 7.31 -1.39
CA LEU A 115 -6.84 6.34 -0.65
C LEU A 115 -7.73 5.61 0.36
N GLU A 116 -7.91 4.31 0.17
CA GLU A 116 -8.57 3.43 1.13
C GLU A 116 -7.53 2.82 2.06
N VAL A 117 -7.66 3.11 3.36
CA VAL A 117 -6.80 2.55 4.41
C VAL A 117 -7.69 1.69 5.30
N TRP A 118 -7.38 0.40 5.38
CA TRP A 118 -8.17 -0.63 6.07
C TRP A 118 -7.59 -0.97 7.45
#